data_AF-A0A640TJE5-F1
#
_entry.id   AF-A0A640TJE5-F1
#
_cell.length_a   1.000
_cell.length_b   1.000
_cell.length_c   1.000
_cell.angle_alpha   90.00
_cell.angle_beta   90.00
_cell.angle_gamma   90.00
#
_symmetry.space_group_name_H-M   'P 1'
#
loop_
_entity.id
_entity.type
_entity.pdbx_description
1 polymer ?
#
loop_
_entity_poly.entity_id
_entity_poly.type
_entity_poly.pdbx_seq_one_letter_code
_entity_poly.pdbx_strand_id
1 'polypeptide(L)'
;MQRAQKIRMTGLAGVAVLAGVVPLGAAMAGPADLTASGTAATSENSSAAKRGIKSNSGAKSGKSPVTVGARTSTGSPTGPGLPPPSGRTSRCGPQLAAPGRIEAQTCVLAENGLTWGRTYYRNLTGAPLRAALTLLRPDGTTVQVHCEVAAAGVPGMCETPTGATVRGGGPYGAVAEFSDVAGERLLLRSGSNSPAGGSGSVH
;
A
#
# COMPACT_ATOMS: atom_id res chain seq x y z
N MET A 1 -32.44 -27.63 -44.42
CA MET A 1 -33.33 -27.96 -43.28
C MET A 1 -33.07 -26.98 -42.14
N GLN A 2 -33.73 -25.83 -42.19
CA GLN A 2 -33.46 -24.68 -41.31
C GLN A 2 -34.42 -24.77 -40.12
N ARG A 3 -33.95 -25.25 -38.96
CA ARG A 3 -34.77 -25.30 -37.73
C ARG A 3 -34.81 -23.91 -37.12
N ALA A 4 -35.91 -23.21 -37.36
CA ALA A 4 -36.29 -21.99 -36.65
C ALA A 4 -36.53 -22.33 -35.17
N GLN A 5 -35.71 -21.77 -34.28
CA GLN A 5 -35.88 -21.93 -32.84
C GLN A 5 -36.45 -20.64 -32.25
N LYS A 6 -37.70 -20.75 -31.81
CA LYS A 6 -38.54 -19.71 -31.22
C LYS A 6 -37.82 -18.95 -30.10
N ILE A 7 -37.61 -17.65 -30.31
CA ILE A 7 -37.26 -16.68 -29.27
C ILE A 7 -38.49 -16.52 -28.37
N ARG A 8 -38.40 -16.92 -27.10
CA ARG A 8 -39.42 -16.60 -26.09
C ARG A 8 -39.06 -15.27 -25.47
N MET A 9 -39.75 -14.24 -25.93
CA MET A 9 -39.75 -12.89 -25.40
C MET A 9 -40.58 -12.90 -24.10
N THR A 10 -39.91 -12.87 -22.95
CA THR A 10 -40.57 -12.64 -21.65
C THR A 10 -40.10 -11.28 -21.13
N GLY A 11 -40.88 -10.25 -21.43
CA GLY A 11 -40.76 -8.96 -20.77
C GLY A 11 -41.38 -9.01 -19.39
N LEU A 12 -40.69 -8.45 -18.40
CA LEU A 12 -41.28 -8.10 -17.11
C LEU A 12 -40.69 -6.75 -16.69
N ALA A 13 -41.51 -5.72 -16.90
CA ALA A 13 -41.31 -4.38 -16.41
C ALA A 13 -41.53 -4.37 -14.88
N GLY A 14 -40.57 -3.80 -14.14
CA GLY A 14 -40.69 -3.56 -12.71
C GLY A 14 -40.13 -2.20 -12.37
N VAL A 15 -41.00 -1.20 -12.31
CA VAL A 15 -40.69 0.15 -11.79
C VAL A 15 -41.02 0.14 -10.29
N ALA A 16 -40.02 0.43 -9.46
CA ALA A 16 -40.25 0.78 -8.06
C ALA A 16 -39.60 2.14 -7.78
N VAL A 17 -40.43 3.18 -7.81
CA VAL A 17 -40.12 4.52 -7.31
C VAL A 17 -40.27 4.48 -5.80
N LEU A 18 -39.20 4.71 -5.07
CA LEU A 18 -39.27 5.03 -3.64
C LEU A 18 -38.48 6.30 -3.39
N ALA A 19 -39.22 7.41 -3.35
CA ALA A 19 -38.78 8.70 -2.90
C ALA A 19 -38.69 8.70 -1.36
N GLY A 20 -37.48 8.73 -0.81
CA GLY A 20 -37.23 9.01 0.60
C GLY A 20 -36.60 10.38 0.74
N VAL A 21 -37.41 11.40 0.99
CA VAL A 21 -36.95 12.74 1.38
C VAL A 21 -36.75 12.70 2.89
N VAL A 22 -35.50 12.68 3.37
CA VAL A 22 -35.21 12.86 4.80
C VAL A 22 -34.89 14.35 5.05
N PRO A 23 -35.55 15.01 6.03
CA PRO A 23 -35.32 16.42 6.33
C PRO A 23 -33.95 16.67 6.97
N LEU A 24 -33.35 17.79 6.56
CA LEU A 24 -32.22 18.47 7.18
C LEU A 24 -32.54 18.84 8.64
N GLY A 25 -31.77 18.30 9.59
CA GLY A 25 -31.70 18.78 10.96
C GLY A 25 -30.47 19.68 11.13
N ALA A 26 -30.66 20.99 11.03
CA ALA A 26 -29.70 21.98 11.49
C ALA A 26 -29.96 22.29 12.97
N ALA A 27 -28.92 22.27 13.80
CA ALA A 27 -28.92 22.95 15.10
C ALA A 27 -27.55 23.63 15.29
N MET A 28 -27.61 24.96 15.35
CA MET A 28 -26.52 25.89 15.66
C MET A 28 -26.52 26.23 17.16
N ALA A 29 -25.35 26.72 17.61
CA ALA A 29 -25.09 27.66 18.72
C ALA A 29 -24.71 27.13 20.13
N GLY A 30 -23.41 27.27 20.47
CA GLY A 30 -22.79 28.03 21.60
C GLY A 30 -23.13 27.68 23.07
N PRO A 31 -22.34 28.15 24.07
CA PRO A 31 -21.36 29.24 24.04
C PRO A 31 -19.97 28.90 24.65
N ALA A 32 -19.05 29.86 24.50
CA ALA A 32 -17.83 29.99 25.27
C ALA A 32 -18.15 30.53 26.67
N ASP A 33 -17.39 30.12 27.69
CA ASP A 33 -17.12 30.98 28.84
C ASP A 33 -15.66 30.86 29.27
N LEU A 34 -15.01 32.01 29.16
CA LEU A 34 -13.71 32.36 29.72
C LEU A 34 -13.95 32.75 31.17
N THR A 35 -13.38 32.02 32.12
CA THR A 35 -13.14 32.52 33.49
C THR A 35 -11.63 32.59 33.66
N ALA A 36 -11.01 33.76 33.53
CA ALA A 36 -11.04 34.93 34.40
C ALA A 36 -9.75 35.00 35.22
N SER A 37 -9.12 36.15 35.06
CA SER A 37 -7.83 36.60 35.53
C SER A 37 -7.81 36.82 37.05
N GLY A 38 -6.64 36.67 37.68
CA GLY A 38 -6.40 37.04 39.07
C GLY A 38 -4.92 37.33 39.33
N THR A 39 -4.64 38.54 39.79
CA THR A 39 -3.39 39.32 39.67
C THR A 39 -2.39 39.15 40.82
N ALA A 40 -1.12 39.40 40.47
CA ALA A 40 0.12 39.69 41.21
C ALA A 40 0.13 40.04 42.72
N ALA A 41 1.22 39.64 43.43
CA ALA A 41 2.23 40.55 44.04
C ALA A 41 3.21 39.86 45.04
N THR A 42 4.51 39.99 44.78
CA THR A 42 5.65 40.45 45.65
C THR A 42 6.22 39.66 46.85
N SER A 43 7.57 39.71 46.92
CA SER A 43 8.50 39.70 48.09
C SER A 43 9.23 38.36 48.40
N GLU A 44 10.50 38.18 47.98
CA GLU A 44 11.80 38.50 48.63
C GLU A 44 12.30 37.47 49.67
N ASN A 45 13.47 36.84 49.43
CA ASN A 45 14.67 36.93 50.30
C ASN A 45 15.86 36.15 49.70
N SER A 46 17.07 36.62 50.05
CA SER A 46 18.37 36.44 49.42
C SER A 46 19.24 35.32 50.01
N SER A 47 20.29 34.93 49.27
CA SER A 47 21.72 34.74 49.69
C SER A 47 22.38 33.60 48.89
N ALA A 48 23.68 33.52 48.59
CA ALA A 48 24.83 34.41 48.45
C ALA A 48 26.01 33.50 47.97
N ALA A 49 27.07 34.10 47.44
CA ALA A 49 28.40 33.55 47.08
C ALA A 49 28.52 32.86 45.70
N LYS A 50 29.15 33.45 44.67
CA LYS A 50 30.51 34.02 44.42
C LYS A 50 31.55 33.02 43.88
N ARG A 51 32.20 33.49 42.78
CA ARG A 51 33.45 33.07 42.08
C ARG A 51 33.21 32.04 40.97
N GLY A 52 33.38 32.32 39.68
CA GLY A 52 34.51 32.98 38.99
C GLY A 52 35.44 31.86 38.44
N ILE A 53 36.02 31.84 37.24
CA ILE A 53 36.39 32.84 36.25
C ILE A 53 36.88 32.10 34.97
N LYS A 54 36.66 32.74 33.80
CA LYS A 54 37.39 32.71 32.50
C LYS A 54 37.38 31.50 31.55
N SER A 55 36.83 31.84 30.38
CA SER A 55 37.19 31.52 28.99
C SER A 55 38.68 31.29 28.69
N ASN A 56 38.99 30.44 27.70
CA ASN A 56 39.47 30.91 26.38
C ASN A 56 39.54 29.77 25.34
N SER A 57 39.27 30.18 24.10
CA SER A 57 39.51 29.55 22.81
C SER A 57 40.94 29.05 22.56
N GLY A 58 41.10 28.13 21.60
CA GLY A 58 42.40 27.88 20.96
C GLY A 58 42.54 26.53 20.26
N ALA A 59 42.56 26.56 18.93
CA ALA A 59 42.76 25.45 17.98
C ALA A 59 44.03 24.59 18.22
N LYS A 60 44.02 23.35 17.69
CA LYS A 60 45.03 22.85 16.74
C LYS A 60 44.73 21.43 16.19
N SER A 61 45.07 21.29 14.91
CA SER A 61 45.03 20.10 14.05
C SER A 61 46.04 19.03 14.46
N GLY A 62 45.70 17.75 14.24
CA GLY A 62 46.59 16.61 14.46
C GLY A 62 46.08 15.28 13.88
N LYS A 63 46.38 15.04 12.60
CA LYS A 63 46.87 13.79 11.94
C LYS A 63 46.17 12.42 12.21
N SER A 64 45.72 11.82 11.09
CA SER A 64 45.23 10.46 10.73
C SER A 64 45.90 9.22 11.37
N PRO A 65 45.55 7.96 10.97
CA PRO A 65 44.25 7.34 10.62
C PRO A 65 43.99 6.04 11.44
N VAL A 66 42.75 5.54 11.50
CA VAL A 66 42.48 4.16 11.97
C VAL A 66 41.82 3.34 10.87
N THR A 67 42.51 2.24 10.58
CA THR A 67 42.32 1.19 9.59
C THR A 67 40.92 0.58 9.54
N VAL A 68 40.38 0.48 8.32
CA VAL A 68 39.23 -0.36 7.96
C VAL A 68 39.67 -1.82 7.97
N GLY A 69 39.23 -2.58 8.99
CA GLY A 69 39.38 -4.02 9.05
C GLY A 69 38.15 -4.72 8.45
N ALA A 70 38.30 -5.21 7.22
CA ALA A 70 37.36 -6.13 6.59
C ALA A 70 37.25 -7.42 7.43
N ARG A 71 36.03 -7.78 7.85
CA ARG A 71 35.76 -9.11 8.41
C ARG A 71 35.10 -9.96 7.34
N THR A 72 35.92 -10.78 6.70
CA THR A 72 35.53 -12.04 6.06
C THR A 72 34.90 -12.95 7.12
N SER A 73 33.59 -13.19 7.01
CA SER A 73 32.90 -14.21 7.80
C SER A 73 32.93 -15.54 7.05
N THR A 74 33.88 -16.39 7.42
CA THR A 74 33.96 -17.79 7.01
C THR A 74 33.67 -18.65 8.25
N GLY A 75 32.71 -19.59 8.14
CA GLY A 75 32.67 -20.82 8.96
C GLY A 75 31.79 -20.83 10.23
N SER A 76 30.84 -21.77 10.24
CA SER A 76 29.78 -22.10 11.21
C SER A 76 30.24 -22.52 12.63
N PRO A 77 29.29 -22.69 13.57
CA PRO A 77 29.05 -24.06 14.02
C PRO A 77 27.56 -24.44 14.12
N THR A 78 27.34 -25.73 13.87
CA THR A 78 26.12 -26.53 14.03
C THR A 78 25.45 -26.29 15.39
N GLY A 79 24.35 -25.54 15.40
CA GLY A 79 23.32 -25.61 16.45
C GLY A 79 22.16 -26.50 15.99
N PRO A 80 21.33 -27.05 16.89
CA PRO A 80 20.08 -27.70 16.50
C PRO A 80 19.29 -26.69 15.68
N GLY A 81 19.15 -26.98 14.38
CA GLY A 81 18.57 -26.04 13.44
C GLY A 81 17.17 -25.66 13.91
N LEU A 82 17.00 -24.40 14.33
CA LEU A 82 15.67 -23.81 14.29
C LEU A 82 15.17 -24.02 12.86
N PRO A 83 13.93 -24.52 12.67
CA PRO A 83 13.37 -24.61 11.34
C PRO A 83 13.52 -23.25 10.65
N PRO A 84 13.88 -23.20 9.36
CA PRO A 84 14.00 -21.94 8.66
C PRO A 84 12.73 -21.13 8.91
N PRO A 85 12.83 -19.84 9.26
CA PRO A 85 11.63 -19.04 9.46
C PRO A 85 10.79 -19.19 8.19
N SER A 86 9.53 -19.60 8.35
CA SER A 86 8.57 -19.70 7.26
C SER A 86 8.61 -18.38 6.48
N GLY A 87 9.37 -18.36 5.39
CA GLY A 87 9.81 -17.12 4.80
C GLY A 87 8.67 -16.50 4.01
N ARG A 88 8.26 -15.28 4.38
CA ARG A 88 7.38 -14.49 3.51
C ARG A 88 8.09 -14.21 2.20
N THR A 89 7.49 -14.63 1.09
CA THR A 89 8.00 -14.37 -0.26
C THR A 89 7.11 -13.36 -0.97
N SER A 90 7.72 -12.56 -1.84
CA SER A 90 7.02 -11.58 -2.67
C SER A 90 7.62 -11.59 -4.08
N ARG A 91 6.76 -11.64 -5.10
CA ARG A 91 7.13 -11.48 -6.51
C ARG A 91 6.29 -10.37 -7.11
N CYS A 92 6.92 -9.23 -7.30
CA CYS A 92 6.29 -8.02 -7.82
C CYS A 92 6.66 -7.76 -9.27
N GLY A 93 5.72 -7.15 -9.98
CA GLY A 93 5.95 -6.48 -11.25
C GLY A 93 6.70 -5.16 -11.11
N PRO A 94 7.04 -4.51 -12.23
CA PRO A 94 7.42 -3.12 -12.21
C PRO A 94 6.27 -2.24 -11.70
N GLN A 95 6.61 -1.10 -11.10
CA GLN A 95 5.63 -0.05 -10.88
C GLN A 95 5.32 0.64 -12.22
N LEU A 96 4.03 0.72 -12.55
CA LEU A 96 3.55 1.34 -13.78
C LEU A 96 2.77 2.61 -13.45
N ALA A 97 2.83 3.59 -14.34
CA ALA A 97 2.08 4.83 -14.26
C ALA A 97 1.37 5.08 -15.61
N ALA A 98 0.09 5.41 -15.57
CA ALA A 98 -0.67 5.80 -16.76
C ALA A 98 -0.66 7.33 -16.94
N PRO A 99 -0.84 7.84 -18.18
CA PRO A 99 -0.98 9.28 -18.45
C PRO A 99 -2.08 9.96 -17.62
N GLY A 100 -3.08 9.19 -17.17
CA GLY A 100 -4.15 9.62 -16.27
C GLY A 100 -3.76 9.75 -14.80
N ARG A 101 -2.47 9.65 -14.43
CA ARG A 101 -1.96 9.83 -13.04
C ARG A 101 -2.46 8.76 -12.05
N ILE A 102 -2.75 7.56 -12.54
CA ILE A 102 -2.87 6.35 -11.71
C ILE A 102 -1.55 5.59 -11.77
N GLU A 103 -1.02 5.22 -10.61
CA GLU A 103 0.17 4.39 -10.46
C GLU A 103 -0.19 3.09 -9.76
N ALA A 104 0.39 1.97 -10.19
CA ALA A 104 0.19 0.68 -9.53
C ALA A 104 1.39 -0.27 -9.65
N GLN A 105 1.57 -1.07 -8.61
CA GLN A 105 2.49 -2.21 -8.58
C GLN A 105 1.75 -3.43 -8.04
N THR A 106 1.79 -4.54 -8.78
CA THR A 106 1.10 -5.78 -8.42
C THR A 106 2.11 -6.86 -8.01
N CYS A 107 1.79 -7.59 -6.95
CA CYS A 107 2.63 -8.64 -6.39
C CYS A 107 1.82 -9.91 -6.12
N VAL A 108 2.49 -11.06 -6.24
CA VAL A 108 2.07 -12.32 -5.59
C VAL A 108 2.84 -12.44 -4.28
N LEU A 109 2.13 -12.69 -3.19
CA LEU A 109 2.71 -12.92 -1.87
C LEU A 109 2.42 -14.35 -1.41
N ALA A 110 3.37 -14.94 -0.69
CA ALA A 110 3.14 -16.22 -0.02
C ALA A 110 3.81 -16.26 1.35
N GLU A 111 3.09 -16.77 2.35
CA GLU A 111 3.51 -16.86 3.75
C GLU A 111 2.76 -18.01 4.41
N ASN A 112 3.44 -18.81 5.23
CA ASN A 112 2.82 -19.89 6.03
C ASN A 112 1.90 -20.85 5.23
N GLY A 113 2.29 -21.22 4.00
CA GLY A 113 1.51 -22.12 3.15
C GLY A 113 0.25 -21.47 2.55
N LEU A 114 0.16 -20.14 2.61
CA LEU A 114 -0.89 -19.35 2.02
C LEU A 114 -0.35 -18.49 0.88
N THR A 115 -1.19 -18.18 -0.11
CA THR A 115 -0.83 -17.33 -1.26
C THR A 115 -1.98 -16.41 -1.63
N TRP A 116 -1.65 -15.17 -1.95
CA TRP A 116 -2.60 -14.14 -2.37
C TRP A 116 -1.96 -13.13 -3.32
N GLY A 117 -2.80 -12.41 -4.07
CA GLY A 117 -2.40 -11.25 -4.86
C GLY A 117 -2.59 -9.97 -4.06
N ARG A 118 -1.70 -9.00 -4.25
CA ARG A 118 -1.83 -7.63 -3.73
C ARG A 118 -1.46 -6.63 -4.81
N THR A 119 -2.26 -5.59 -4.97
CA THR A 119 -1.86 -4.40 -5.73
C THR A 119 -1.74 -3.21 -4.80
N TYR A 120 -0.65 -2.47 -4.93
CA TYR A 120 -0.46 -1.16 -4.34
C TYR A 120 -0.77 -0.11 -5.40
N TYR A 121 -1.40 1.00 -5.02
CA TYR A 121 -1.76 2.05 -5.96
C TYR A 121 -1.69 3.46 -5.36
N ARG A 122 -1.62 4.46 -6.24
CA ARG A 122 -1.87 5.88 -5.95
C ARG A 122 -2.74 6.47 -7.04
N ASN A 123 -3.92 6.98 -6.67
CA ASN A 123 -4.86 7.60 -7.60
C ASN A 123 -4.82 9.12 -7.47
N LEU A 124 -4.18 9.78 -8.44
CA LEU A 124 -4.12 11.23 -8.60
C LEU A 124 -4.99 11.71 -9.78
N THR A 125 -5.92 10.88 -10.26
CA THR A 125 -6.76 11.18 -11.44
C THR A 125 -7.81 12.26 -11.16
N GLY A 126 -8.12 12.51 -9.89
CA GLY A 126 -9.20 13.42 -9.45
C GLY A 126 -10.59 12.77 -9.41
N ALA A 127 -10.74 11.51 -9.86
CA ALA A 127 -12.00 10.76 -9.80
C ALA A 127 -11.78 9.36 -9.21
N PRO A 128 -12.78 8.80 -8.49
CA PRO A 128 -12.67 7.42 -8.05
C PRO A 128 -12.53 6.49 -9.26
N LEU A 129 -11.81 5.39 -9.08
CA LEU A 129 -11.63 4.35 -10.08
C LEU A 129 -12.13 3.01 -9.53
N ARG A 130 -12.34 2.05 -10.43
CA ARG A 130 -12.53 0.64 -10.07
C ARG A 130 -11.26 -0.14 -10.33
N ALA A 131 -10.91 -1.04 -9.43
CA ALA A 131 -9.85 -2.01 -9.63
C ALA A 131 -10.41 -3.43 -9.61
N ALA A 132 -10.01 -4.26 -10.57
CA ALA A 132 -10.18 -5.71 -10.51
C ALA A 132 -8.80 -6.34 -10.33
N LEU A 133 -8.57 -7.01 -9.20
CA LEU A 133 -7.34 -7.75 -8.93
C LEU A 133 -7.61 -9.24 -9.06
N THR A 134 -6.86 -9.89 -9.94
CA THR A 134 -7.00 -11.32 -10.26
C THR A 134 -5.71 -12.05 -9.93
N LEU A 135 -5.78 -13.06 -9.08
CA LEU A 135 -4.73 -14.04 -8.83
C LEU A 135 -4.93 -15.25 -9.75
N LEU A 136 -3.95 -15.50 -10.61
CA LEU A 136 -3.84 -16.67 -11.47
C LEU A 136 -3.11 -17.78 -10.69
N ARG A 137 -3.79 -18.91 -10.49
CA ARG A 137 -3.24 -20.04 -9.73
C ARG A 137 -2.56 -21.07 -10.65
N PRO A 138 -1.58 -21.83 -10.15
CA PRO A 138 -0.88 -22.88 -10.89
C PRO A 138 -1.77 -23.99 -11.49
N ASP A 139 -2.94 -24.22 -10.89
CA ASP A 139 -3.94 -25.23 -11.30
C ASP A 139 -4.85 -24.75 -12.44
N GLY A 140 -4.61 -23.56 -13.00
CA GLY A 140 -5.41 -22.98 -14.09
C GLY A 140 -6.67 -22.24 -13.62
N THR A 141 -6.93 -22.18 -12.31
CA THR A 141 -8.06 -21.42 -11.76
C THR A 141 -7.67 -20.00 -11.36
N THR A 142 -8.66 -19.15 -11.09
CA THR A 142 -8.45 -17.74 -10.72
C THR A 142 -9.23 -17.34 -9.48
N VAL A 143 -8.68 -16.43 -8.69
CA VAL A 143 -9.37 -15.75 -7.58
C VAL A 143 -9.38 -14.26 -7.89
N GLN A 144 -10.55 -13.63 -7.90
CA GLN A 144 -10.70 -12.21 -8.25
C GLN A 144 -11.37 -11.42 -7.12
N VAL A 145 -10.98 -10.16 -6.96
CA VAL A 145 -11.61 -9.18 -6.07
C VAL A 145 -11.80 -7.87 -6.82
N HIS A 146 -12.87 -7.15 -6.49
CA HIS A 146 -13.11 -5.79 -6.96
C HIS A 146 -12.92 -4.81 -5.80
N CYS A 147 -12.22 -3.71 -6.06
CA CYS A 147 -11.90 -2.68 -5.08
C CYS A 147 -12.26 -1.30 -5.63
N GLU A 148 -12.81 -0.45 -4.77
CA GLU A 148 -12.99 0.98 -5.04
C GLU A 148 -11.67 1.71 -4.76
N VAL A 149 -11.28 2.60 -5.66
CA VAL A 149 -9.98 3.30 -5.62
C VAL A 149 -10.23 4.80 -5.49
N ALA A 150 -10.21 5.28 -4.25
CA ALA A 150 -10.45 6.69 -3.94
C ALA A 150 -9.41 7.64 -4.58
N ALA A 151 -9.86 8.80 -5.06
CA ALA A 151 -9.02 9.85 -5.65
C ALA A 151 -8.30 10.72 -4.61
N ALA A 152 -7.69 10.08 -3.61
CA ALA A 152 -7.11 10.78 -2.47
C ALA A 152 -5.61 11.10 -2.65
N GLY A 153 -4.95 10.60 -3.70
CA GLY A 153 -3.51 10.76 -3.93
C GLY A 153 -2.59 10.05 -2.91
N VAL A 154 -3.15 9.49 -1.84
CA VAL A 154 -2.46 8.69 -0.84
C VAL A 154 -2.27 7.24 -1.33
N PRO A 155 -1.27 6.50 -0.80
CA PRO A 155 -1.13 5.08 -1.07
C PRO A 155 -2.38 4.31 -0.64
N GLY A 156 -2.83 3.40 -1.50
CA GLY A 156 -3.83 2.39 -1.16
C GLY A 156 -3.35 0.99 -1.53
N MET A 157 -4.12 -0.01 -1.10
CA MET A 157 -3.88 -1.40 -1.46
C MET A 157 -5.19 -2.16 -1.61
N CYS A 158 -5.16 -3.20 -2.44
CA CYS A 158 -6.25 -4.15 -2.66
C CYS A 158 -5.66 -5.57 -2.69
N GLU A 159 -6.34 -6.53 -2.08
CA GLU A 159 -5.85 -7.91 -1.91
C GLU A 159 -6.92 -8.93 -2.27
N THR A 160 -6.52 -10.01 -2.95
CA THR A 160 -7.41 -11.17 -3.09
C THR A 160 -7.56 -11.89 -1.76
N PRO A 161 -8.66 -12.63 -1.53
CA PRO A 161 -8.75 -13.58 -0.43
C PRO A 161 -7.53 -14.50 -0.37
N THR A 162 -7.01 -14.69 0.85
CA THR A 162 -5.87 -15.57 1.09
C THR A 162 -6.31 -17.03 0.99
N GLY A 163 -5.61 -17.82 0.16
CA GLY A 163 -5.90 -19.23 -0.05
C GLY A 163 -4.70 -20.13 0.20
N ALA A 164 -4.96 -21.42 0.40
CA ALA A 164 -3.88 -22.43 0.51
C ALA A 164 -3.01 -22.42 -0.76
N THR A 165 -1.69 -22.49 -0.57
CA THR A 165 -0.72 -22.58 -1.67
C THR A 165 -0.89 -23.89 -2.41
N VAL A 166 -1.23 -23.79 -3.68
CA VAL A 166 -1.26 -24.90 -4.64
C VAL A 166 0.17 -25.16 -5.13
N ARG A 167 0.55 -26.44 -5.20
CA ARG A 167 1.86 -26.90 -5.65
C ARG A 167 1.72 -27.68 -6.95
N GLY A 168 2.77 -27.64 -7.78
CA GLY A 168 2.74 -28.21 -9.13
C GLY A 168 2.01 -27.31 -10.13
N GLY A 169 2.19 -27.56 -11.43
CA GLY A 169 1.63 -26.72 -12.50
C GLY A 169 2.47 -25.50 -12.85
N GLY A 170 1.82 -24.45 -13.35
CA GLY A 170 2.47 -23.20 -13.77
C GLY A 170 2.83 -22.26 -12.61
N PRO A 171 3.51 -21.13 -12.85
CA PRO A 171 3.76 -20.14 -11.81
C PRO A 171 2.47 -19.40 -11.41
N TYR A 172 2.37 -18.98 -10.15
CA TYR A 172 1.39 -17.96 -9.76
C TYR A 172 1.65 -16.65 -10.52
N GLY A 173 0.57 -15.95 -10.87
CA GLY A 173 0.61 -14.59 -11.38
C GLY A 173 -0.51 -13.75 -10.77
N ALA A 174 -0.35 -12.44 -10.74
CA ALA A 174 -1.41 -11.52 -10.34
C ALA A 174 -1.48 -10.36 -11.33
N VAL A 175 -2.71 -9.93 -11.66
CA VAL A 175 -2.97 -8.80 -12.55
C VAL A 175 -4.01 -7.90 -11.92
N ALA A 176 -3.70 -6.62 -11.81
CA ALA A 176 -4.63 -5.57 -11.43
C ALA A 176 -5.00 -4.72 -12.65
N GLU A 177 -6.30 -4.53 -12.85
CA GLU A 177 -6.86 -3.69 -13.90
C GLU A 177 -7.61 -2.53 -13.28
N PHE A 178 -7.22 -1.30 -13.63
CA PHE A 178 -7.83 -0.08 -13.14
C PHE A 178 -8.64 0.56 -14.27
N SER A 179 -9.92 0.79 -14.04
CA SER A 179 -10.86 1.41 -14.97
C SER A 179 -11.54 2.62 -14.37
N ASP A 180 -12.22 3.39 -15.20
CA ASP A 180 -13.20 4.36 -14.70
C ASP A 180 -14.30 3.70 -13.84
N VAL A 181 -15.11 4.53 -13.19
CA VAL A 181 -16.22 4.09 -12.33
C VAL A 181 -17.27 3.27 -13.08
N ALA A 182 -17.42 3.50 -14.38
CA ALA A 182 -18.37 2.77 -15.23
C ALA A 182 -17.84 1.36 -15.56
N GLY A 183 -16.52 1.16 -15.53
CA GLY A 183 -15.87 -0.08 -15.97
C GLY A 183 -15.67 -0.15 -17.49
N GLU A 184 -15.93 0.93 -18.20
CA GLU A 184 -15.97 0.96 -19.67
C GLU A 184 -14.61 1.33 -20.27
N ARG A 185 -13.78 2.04 -19.50
CA ARG A 185 -12.45 2.48 -19.95
C ARG A 185 -11.35 1.96 -19.06
N LEU A 186 -10.52 1.06 -19.59
CA LEU A 186 -9.28 0.62 -18.95
C LEU A 186 -8.23 1.74 -18.99
N LEU A 187 -7.65 2.06 -17.83
CA LEU A 187 -6.63 3.11 -17.67
C LEU A 187 -5.24 2.53 -17.43
N LEU A 188 -5.15 1.44 -16.65
CA LEU A 188 -3.89 0.82 -16.30
C LEU A 188 -4.09 -0.69 -16.08
N ARG A 189 -3.18 -1.50 -16.62
CA ARG A 189 -3.05 -2.92 -16.29
C ARG A 189 -1.66 -3.17 -15.72
N SER A 190 -1.59 -3.60 -14.47
CA SER A 190 -0.34 -3.90 -13.73
C SER A 190 -0.27 -5.40 -13.44
N GLY A 191 0.81 -6.05 -13.84
CA GLY A 191 1.01 -7.50 -13.65
C GLY A 191 2.17 -7.78 -12.69
N SER A 192 2.14 -8.91 -12.00
CA SER A 192 3.22 -9.36 -11.10
C SER A 192 4.42 -9.99 -11.82
N ASN A 193 4.32 -10.16 -13.13
CA ASN A 193 5.37 -10.73 -13.96
C ASN A 193 6.41 -9.66 -14.30
N SER A 194 7.57 -9.73 -13.66
CA SER A 194 8.79 -9.07 -14.13
C SER A 194 9.67 -10.11 -14.82
N PRO A 195 10.16 -9.93 -16.06
CA PRO A 195 11.51 -10.40 -16.34
C PRO A 195 12.42 -9.65 -15.37
N ALA A 196 13.24 -10.35 -14.60
CA ALA A 196 14.33 -9.69 -13.90
C ALA A 196 15.12 -8.92 -14.95
N GLY A 197 15.34 -7.62 -14.75
CA GLY A 197 16.07 -6.76 -15.68
C GLY A 197 17.49 -7.30 -15.88
N GLY A 198 17.65 -8.23 -16.81
CA GLY A 198 18.90 -8.48 -17.46
C GLY A 198 19.12 -7.31 -18.39
N SER A 199 19.90 -6.33 -17.95
CA SER A 199 20.69 -5.55 -18.91
C SER A 199 21.54 -6.57 -19.66
N GLY A 200 21.05 -7.02 -20.81
CA GLY A 200 21.84 -7.69 -21.82
C GLY A 200 22.81 -6.65 -22.37
N SER A 201 23.91 -6.44 -21.65
CA SER A 201 25.09 -5.79 -22.21
C SER A 201 25.70 -6.77 -23.20
N VAL A 202 25.31 -6.64 -24.46
CA VAL A 202 26.13 -7.12 -25.58
C VAL A 202 27.40 -6.28 -25.58
N HIS A 203 28.51 -6.93 -25.23
CA HIS A 203 29.87 -6.46 -25.50
C HIS A 203 30.53 -7.49 -26.41
#